data_AF-A0A8X6UAR5-F1
#
_entry.id   AF-A0A8X6UAR5-F1
#
_cell.length_a   1.000
_cell.length_b   1.000
_cell.length_c   1.000
_cell.angle_alpha   90.00
_cell.angle_beta   90.00
_cell.angle_gamma   90.00
#
_symmetry.space_group_name_H-M   'P 1'
#
loop_
_entity.id
_entity.type
_entity.pdbx_description
1 polymer ?
#
loop_
_entity_poly.entity_id
_entity_poly.type
_entity_poly.pdbx_seq_one_letter_code
_entity_poly.pdbx_strand_id
1 'polypeptide(L)'
;AFRLLASHDPSISGVAAESLRSVVRKKLLRDPTSGDCCDFLNGKKDGDFARESGDISTQWSRARHAHQRLTSGLKFEWLFVEGTGYHLNIYRSPNPVCVSPSSAGLVVRILRDEMESHFISQLAALVDQGKTIQVFSSHPASNHFLQAGDYTRFCDWNFIHRARLGVLQLNATRRFGNRDPRCRKCGYARETIPHVLNHCKPHSVAWRKRHDAIQNRVVRAIPPTVGSVTVNKKFPGISTTLIPDLVLRKKSDFDSCYSLFYDSSTFGAVVPSGPSSASPDLSLRIS
;
A
#
# COMPACT_ATOMS: atom_id res chain seq x y z
N ALA A 1 -24.26 4.62 14.48
CA ALA A 1 -24.57 6.07 14.45
C ALA A 1 -25.05 6.49 13.07
N PHE A 2 -24.19 6.56 12.03
CA PHE A 2 -24.62 7.01 10.70
C PHE A 2 -25.83 6.24 10.16
N ARG A 3 -25.77 4.91 10.14
CA ARG A 3 -26.88 4.05 9.69
C ARG A 3 -28.20 4.22 10.48
N LEU A 4 -28.16 4.74 11.71
CA LEU A 4 -29.38 5.04 12.47
C LEU A 4 -30.03 6.33 11.96
N LEU A 5 -29.22 7.37 11.74
CA LEU A 5 -29.68 8.64 11.15
C LEU A 5 -30.07 8.48 9.68
N ALA A 6 -29.44 7.54 8.98
CA ALA A 6 -29.67 7.21 7.58
C ALA A 6 -30.62 6.02 7.37
N SER A 7 -31.36 5.60 8.40
CA SER A 7 -32.31 4.50 8.27
C SER A 7 -33.40 4.85 7.25
N HIS A 8 -33.78 3.88 6.40
CA HIS A 8 -34.90 4.05 5.46
C HIS A 8 -36.25 4.07 6.20
N ASP A 9 -36.29 3.51 7.41
CA ASP A 9 -37.45 3.59 8.30
C ASP A 9 -37.52 4.99 8.95
N PRO A 10 -38.57 5.79 8.66
CA PRO A 10 -38.73 7.14 9.20
C PRO A 10 -38.88 7.17 10.72
N SER A 11 -39.44 6.13 11.34
CA SER A 11 -39.57 6.04 12.79
C SER A 11 -38.20 5.86 13.44
N ILE A 12 -37.36 4.99 12.88
CA ILE A 12 -35.99 4.76 13.39
C ILE A 12 -35.14 6.02 13.21
N SER A 13 -35.15 6.63 12.02
CA SER A 13 -34.35 7.82 11.74
C SER A 13 -34.82 9.03 12.55
N GLY A 14 -36.14 9.19 12.74
CA GLY A 14 -36.72 10.22 13.60
C GLY A 14 -36.35 10.06 15.07
N VAL A 15 -36.49 8.86 15.64
CA VAL A 15 -36.06 8.56 17.03
C VAL A 15 -34.56 8.77 17.21
N ALA A 16 -33.75 8.36 16.23
CA ALA A 16 -32.31 8.59 16.27
C ALA A 16 -31.95 10.08 16.24
N ALA A 17 -32.61 10.86 15.38
CA ALA A 17 -32.40 12.30 15.29
C ALA A 17 -32.80 13.03 16.59
N GLU A 18 -33.96 12.71 17.18
CA GLU A 18 -34.37 13.33 18.44
C GLU A 18 -33.49 12.88 19.61
N SER A 19 -33.04 11.62 19.63
CA SER A 19 -32.07 11.14 20.60
C SER A 19 -30.76 11.93 20.53
N LEU A 20 -30.26 12.21 19.32
CA LEU A 20 -29.09 13.06 19.11
C LEU A 20 -29.34 14.49 19.60
N ARG A 21 -30.46 15.10 19.20
CA ARG A 21 -30.86 16.45 19.64
C ARG A 21 -30.95 16.54 21.16
N SER A 22 -31.48 15.54 21.83
CA SER A 22 -31.55 15.49 23.30
C SER A 22 -30.16 15.49 23.95
N VAL A 23 -29.19 14.75 23.42
CA VAL A 23 -27.80 14.77 23.90
C VAL A 23 -27.15 16.13 23.69
N VAL A 24 -27.35 16.73 22.52
CA VAL A 24 -26.78 18.05 22.19
C VAL A 24 -27.44 19.16 23.02
N ARG A 25 -28.76 19.11 23.21
CA ARG A 25 -29.54 20.02 24.07
C ARG A 25 -29.02 20.02 25.50
N LYS A 26 -28.70 18.84 26.05
CA LYS A 26 -28.10 18.72 27.40
C LYS A 26 -26.73 19.37 27.50
N LYS A 27 -25.93 19.34 26.42
CA LYS A 27 -24.62 20.02 26.39
C LYS A 27 -24.73 21.53 26.21
N LEU A 28 -25.58 21.98 25.30
CA LEU A 28 -25.71 23.39 24.95
C LEU A 28 -26.63 24.18 25.89
N LEU A 29 -27.47 23.50 26.67
CA LEU A 29 -28.51 24.11 27.52
C LEU A 29 -29.50 25.01 26.75
N ARG A 30 -29.66 24.75 25.44
CA ARG A 30 -30.62 25.40 24.54
C ARG A 30 -31.10 24.40 23.48
N ASP A 31 -32.13 24.75 22.73
CA ASP A 31 -32.54 23.93 21.60
C ASP A 31 -31.47 23.92 20.49
N PRO A 32 -31.03 22.73 20.05
CA PRO A 32 -29.99 22.61 19.05
C PRO A 32 -30.53 22.79 17.64
N THR A 33 -29.77 23.47 16.79
CA THR A 33 -29.93 23.45 15.34
C THR A 33 -29.38 22.15 14.75
N SER A 34 -29.69 21.87 13.48
CA SER A 34 -29.04 20.75 12.78
C SER A 34 -27.53 20.96 12.65
N GLY A 35 -27.08 22.22 12.51
CA GLY A 35 -25.67 22.59 12.53
C GLY A 35 -24.98 22.25 13.85
N ASP A 36 -25.63 22.53 14.99
CA ASP A 36 -25.12 22.16 16.31
C ASP A 36 -24.94 20.64 16.47
N CYS A 37 -25.84 19.86 15.86
CA CYS A 37 -25.74 18.40 15.86
C CYS A 37 -24.56 17.92 15.02
N CYS A 38 -24.33 18.54 13.86
CA CYS A 38 -23.15 18.29 13.04
C CYS A 38 -21.85 18.67 13.76
N ASP A 39 -21.78 19.87 14.36
CA ASP A 39 -20.63 20.33 15.14
C ASP A 39 -20.29 19.38 16.29
N PHE A 40 -21.31 18.90 17.00
CA PHE A 40 -21.13 17.88 18.04
C PHE A 40 -20.56 16.58 17.47
N LEU A 41 -21.12 16.06 16.38
CA LEU A 41 -20.65 14.80 15.74
C LEU A 41 -19.26 14.95 15.12
N ASN A 42 -18.93 16.14 14.60
CA ASN A 42 -17.60 16.55 14.13
C ASN A 42 -16.59 16.76 15.27
N GLY A 43 -17.02 16.58 16.52
CA GLY A 43 -16.12 16.60 17.65
C GLY A 43 -15.57 17.98 18.00
N LYS A 44 -16.26 19.06 17.61
CA LYS A 44 -15.93 20.44 17.99
C LYS A 44 -15.73 20.52 19.51
N LYS A 45 -14.65 21.18 19.95
CA LYS A 45 -14.28 21.28 21.37
C LYS A 45 -14.38 22.70 21.93
N ASP A 46 -14.66 23.69 21.09
CA ASP A 46 -14.68 25.09 21.51
C ASP A 46 -16.04 25.52 22.07
N GLY A 47 -16.02 26.58 22.87
CA GLY A 47 -17.23 27.22 23.42
C GLY A 47 -18.07 26.26 24.25
N ASP A 48 -19.37 26.18 23.93
CA ASP A 48 -20.35 25.38 24.65
C ASP A 48 -20.04 23.87 24.66
N PHE A 49 -19.20 23.39 23.73
CA PHE A 49 -18.78 21.99 23.65
C PHE A 49 -17.49 21.66 24.42
N ALA A 50 -16.83 22.66 25.04
CA ALA A 50 -15.60 22.51 25.81
C ALA A 50 -15.83 21.82 27.17
N ARG A 51 -17.06 21.84 27.68
CA ARG A 51 -17.39 21.23 28.96
C ARG A 51 -17.33 19.71 28.86
N GLU A 52 -16.37 19.13 29.59
CA GLU A 52 -16.36 17.71 29.95
C GLU A 52 -17.53 17.43 30.89
N SER A 53 -18.71 17.21 30.31
CA SER A 53 -19.81 16.62 31.06
C SER A 53 -19.45 15.16 31.33
N GLY A 54 -19.68 14.68 32.55
CA GLY A 54 -19.67 13.27 32.94
C GLY A 54 -20.81 12.50 32.30
N ASP A 55 -20.98 12.65 30.99
CA ASP A 55 -22.08 12.11 30.22
C ASP A 55 -22.03 10.59 30.24
N ILE A 56 -23.18 9.98 30.53
CA ILE A 56 -23.42 8.57 30.32
C ILE A 56 -23.02 8.23 28.87
N SER A 57 -22.23 7.16 28.69
CA SER A 57 -21.80 6.70 27.37
C SER A 57 -23.01 6.43 26.48
N THR A 58 -23.28 7.33 25.53
CA THR A 58 -24.32 7.18 24.52
C THR A 58 -23.69 6.73 23.20
N GLN A 59 -24.52 6.25 22.28
CA GLN A 59 -24.06 6.00 20.91
C GLN A 59 -23.53 7.27 20.22
N TRP A 60 -24.01 8.45 20.62
CA TRP A 60 -23.64 9.74 20.03
C TRP A 60 -22.31 10.27 20.57
N SER A 61 -22.06 10.14 21.88
CA SER A 61 -20.73 10.44 22.44
C SER A 61 -19.68 9.45 21.91
N ARG A 62 -20.02 8.16 21.76
CA ARG A 62 -19.16 7.19 21.06
C ARG A 62 -18.89 7.56 19.60
N ALA A 63 -19.90 8.04 18.88
CA ALA A 63 -19.73 8.50 17.49
C ALA A 63 -18.82 9.73 17.40
N ARG A 64 -19.00 10.70 18.29
CA ARG A 64 -18.13 11.88 18.43
C ARG A 64 -16.68 11.48 18.71
N HIS A 65 -16.46 10.59 19.68
CA HIS A 65 -15.10 10.11 20.02
C HIS A 65 -14.49 9.30 18.87
N ALA A 66 -15.30 8.51 18.15
CA ALA A 66 -14.85 7.80 16.97
C ALA A 66 -14.44 8.77 15.86
N HIS A 67 -15.22 9.82 15.62
CA HIS A 67 -14.85 10.88 14.68
C HIS A 67 -13.51 11.51 15.06
N GLN A 68 -13.35 11.99 16.30
CA GLN A 68 -12.10 12.61 16.77
C GLN A 68 -10.87 11.69 16.66
N ARG A 69 -11.05 10.39 16.88
CA ARG A 69 -9.97 9.41 16.69
C ARG A 69 -9.60 9.25 15.22
N LEU A 70 -10.60 9.11 14.36
CA LEU A 70 -10.41 8.85 12.94
C LEU A 70 -9.90 10.07 12.17
N THR A 71 -10.21 11.29 12.62
CA THR A 71 -9.77 12.53 11.95
C THR A 71 -8.27 12.79 12.00
N SER A 72 -7.52 12.03 12.81
CA SER A 72 -6.07 12.04 12.81
C SER A 72 -5.46 11.48 11.51
N GLY A 73 -6.16 10.56 10.83
CA GLY A 73 -5.71 9.93 9.58
C GLY A 73 -6.67 10.07 8.40
N LEU A 74 -7.94 10.41 8.65
CA LEU A 74 -8.96 10.60 7.63
C LEU A 74 -9.49 12.02 7.67
N LYS A 75 -9.68 12.66 6.53
CA LYS A 75 -10.44 13.92 6.49
C LYS A 75 -11.88 13.60 6.13
N PHE A 76 -12.80 13.76 7.08
CA PHE A 76 -14.24 13.62 6.83
C PHE A 76 -15.03 14.45 7.83
N GLU A 77 -16.28 14.75 7.49
CA GLU A 77 -17.19 15.57 8.28
C GLU A 77 -18.64 15.09 8.15
N TRP A 78 -19.42 15.35 9.19
CA TRP A 78 -20.86 15.20 9.22
C TRP A 78 -21.50 16.49 8.71
N LEU A 79 -22.44 16.35 7.79
CA LEU A 79 -23.23 17.44 7.23
C LEU A 79 -24.71 17.14 7.40
N PHE A 80 -25.52 18.20 7.46
CA PHE A 80 -26.98 18.08 7.39
C PHE A 80 -27.45 18.80 6.14
N VAL A 81 -28.26 18.11 5.35
CA VAL A 81 -28.84 18.64 4.10
C VAL A 81 -30.35 18.61 4.25
N GLU A 82 -30.98 19.77 4.09
CA GLU A 82 -32.44 19.87 4.17
C GLU A 82 -33.12 18.95 3.16
N GLY A 83 -34.24 18.35 3.58
CA GLY A 83 -34.98 17.36 2.78
C GLY A 83 -34.37 15.96 2.70
N THR A 84 -33.06 15.80 2.96
CA THR A 84 -32.39 14.48 2.83
C THR A 84 -31.74 13.99 4.12
N GLY A 85 -31.49 14.84 5.12
CA GLY A 85 -31.01 14.44 6.45
C GLY A 85 -29.49 14.52 6.61
N TYR A 86 -28.91 13.60 7.39
CA TYR A 86 -27.48 13.62 7.71
C TYR A 86 -26.64 12.89 6.65
N HIS A 87 -25.56 13.53 6.22
CA HIS A 87 -24.58 13.02 5.26
C HIS A 87 -23.19 12.95 5.89
N LEU A 88 -22.32 12.13 5.29
CA LEU A 88 -20.89 12.08 5.61
C LEU A 88 -20.08 12.50 4.39
N ASN A 89 -19.42 13.64 4.46
CA ASN A 89 -18.51 14.09 3.43
C ASN A 89 -17.09 13.59 3.76
N ILE A 90 -16.51 12.78 2.87
CA ILE A 90 -15.20 12.16 3.03
C ILE A 90 -14.26 12.82 2.02
N TYR A 91 -13.31 13.61 2.51
CA TYR A 91 -12.33 14.36 1.73
C TYR A 91 -11.18 13.45 1.31
N ARG A 92 -11.34 12.79 0.18
CA ARG A 92 -10.32 11.97 -0.48
C ARG A 92 -9.80 12.64 -1.74
N SER A 93 -8.58 12.29 -2.15
CA SER A 93 -7.99 12.74 -3.43
C SER A 93 -8.30 11.72 -4.54
N PRO A 94 -8.68 12.15 -5.76
CA PRO A 94 -8.77 13.54 -6.23
C PRO A 94 -10.07 14.26 -5.85
N ASN A 95 -11.15 13.53 -5.57
CA ASN A 95 -12.49 14.13 -5.37
C ASN A 95 -13.13 13.67 -4.05
N PRO A 96 -13.72 14.59 -3.26
CA PRO A 96 -14.48 14.24 -2.08
C PRO A 96 -15.70 13.38 -2.42
N VAL A 97 -16.08 12.50 -1.50
CA VAL A 97 -17.26 11.64 -1.62
C VAL A 97 -18.26 12.00 -0.53
N CYS A 98 -19.44 12.42 -0.93
CA CYS A 98 -20.56 12.63 -0.02
C CYS A 98 -21.40 11.36 0.07
N VAL A 99 -21.47 10.76 1.25
CA VAL A 99 -22.29 9.58 1.53
C VAL A 99 -23.62 10.03 2.10
N SER A 100 -24.66 9.85 1.28
CA SER A 100 -26.06 10.12 1.60
C SER A 100 -26.71 8.97 2.38
N PRO A 101 -27.92 9.18 2.93
CA PRO A 101 -28.67 8.09 3.54
C PRO A 101 -28.96 6.90 2.61
N SER A 102 -29.24 7.17 1.34
CA SER A 102 -29.46 6.12 0.31
C SER A 102 -28.21 5.25 0.07
N SER A 103 -27.02 5.77 0.38
CA SER A 103 -25.74 5.07 0.22
C SER A 103 -25.11 4.64 1.55
N ALA A 104 -25.88 4.62 2.65
CA ALA A 104 -25.38 4.32 3.99
C ALA A 104 -24.78 2.92 4.20
N GLY A 105 -25.13 1.98 3.32
CA GLY A 105 -24.47 0.66 3.26
C GLY A 105 -22.96 0.77 2.98
N LEU A 106 -22.57 1.77 2.18
CA LEU A 106 -21.20 1.94 1.67
C LEU A 106 -20.25 2.63 2.64
N VAL A 107 -20.75 3.34 3.67
CA VAL A 107 -19.92 4.10 4.63
C VAL A 107 -18.74 3.29 5.17
N VAL A 108 -18.99 2.05 5.62
CA VAL A 108 -17.94 1.22 6.24
C VAL A 108 -16.87 0.84 5.23
N ARG A 109 -17.27 0.53 3.99
CA ARG A 109 -16.34 0.20 2.91
C ARG A 109 -15.49 1.42 2.56
N ILE A 110 -16.13 2.57 2.29
CA ILE A 110 -15.43 3.80 1.89
C ILE A 110 -14.44 4.25 2.97
N LEU A 111 -14.84 4.24 4.25
CA LEU A 111 -13.94 4.58 5.35
C LEU A 111 -12.78 3.61 5.47
N ARG A 112 -13.00 2.30 5.27
CA ARG A 112 -11.92 1.29 5.30
C ARG A 112 -10.94 1.49 4.15
N ASP A 113 -11.45 1.68 2.94
CA ASP A 113 -10.62 1.90 1.74
C ASP A 113 -9.76 3.16 1.90
N GLU A 114 -10.31 4.23 2.48
CA GLU A 114 -9.56 5.47 2.74
C GLU A 114 -8.52 5.28 3.85
N MET A 115 -8.85 4.55 4.93
CA MET A 115 -7.89 4.24 5.98
C MET A 115 -6.73 3.40 5.44
N GLU A 116 -7.05 2.39 4.64
CA GLU A 116 -6.05 1.54 3.98
C GLU A 116 -5.13 2.39 3.08
N SER A 117 -5.71 3.25 2.25
CA SER A 117 -4.96 4.16 1.38
C SER A 117 -4.05 5.10 2.17
N HIS A 118 -4.55 5.63 3.29
CA HIS A 118 -3.78 6.48 4.19
C HIS A 118 -2.59 5.73 4.81
N PHE A 119 -2.82 4.55 5.38
CA PHE A 119 -1.75 3.75 5.99
C PHE A 119 -0.72 3.28 4.97
N ILE A 120 -1.14 2.85 3.78
CA ILE A 120 -0.22 2.49 2.70
C ILE A 120 0.65 3.69 2.32
N SER A 121 0.07 4.88 2.20
CA SER A 121 0.82 6.10 1.89
C SER A 121 1.83 6.47 2.98
N GLN A 122 1.42 6.39 4.26
CA GLN A 122 2.34 6.61 5.38
C GLN A 122 3.50 5.60 5.39
N LEU A 123 3.19 4.32 5.19
CA LEU A 123 4.20 3.26 5.16
C LEU A 123 5.14 3.42 3.97
N ALA A 124 4.61 3.79 2.80
CA ALA A 124 5.39 4.06 1.59
C ALA A 124 6.32 5.28 1.74
N ALA A 125 5.99 6.24 2.61
CA ALA A 125 6.82 7.39 2.91
C ALA A 125 8.01 7.07 3.84
N LEU A 126 8.04 5.89 4.47
CA LEU A 126 9.17 5.50 5.33
C LEU A 126 10.44 5.25 4.50
N VAL A 127 11.56 5.84 4.92
CA VAL A 127 12.84 5.80 4.17
C VAL A 127 13.32 4.38 3.85
N ASP A 128 13.28 3.48 4.85
CA ASP A 128 13.75 2.11 4.69
C ASP A 128 12.61 1.15 4.32
N GLN A 129 11.48 1.24 5.04
CA GLN A 129 10.36 0.29 4.89
C GLN A 129 9.47 0.62 3.69
N GLY A 130 9.42 1.89 3.26
CA GLY A 130 8.55 2.35 2.19
C GLY A 130 8.92 1.78 0.83
N LYS A 131 10.21 1.55 0.56
CA LYS A 131 10.67 0.86 -0.65
C LYS A 131 10.06 -0.53 -0.79
N THR A 132 9.95 -1.24 0.34
CA THR A 132 9.36 -2.57 0.38
C THR A 132 7.86 -2.52 0.14
N ILE A 133 7.17 -1.54 0.72
CA ILE A 133 5.73 -1.33 0.54
C ILE A 133 5.40 -0.97 -0.91
N GLN A 134 6.19 -0.11 -1.56
CA GLN A 134 6.02 0.25 -2.97
C GLN A 134 6.09 -0.97 -3.90
N VAL A 135 7.02 -1.89 -3.64
CA VAL A 135 7.15 -3.15 -4.40
C VAL A 135 5.99 -4.11 -4.11
N PHE A 136 5.51 -4.14 -2.87
CA PHE A 136 4.37 -4.97 -2.49
C PHE A 136 3.05 -4.46 -3.06
N SER A 137 2.86 -3.14 -3.12
CA SER A 137 1.65 -2.53 -3.67
C SER A 137 1.58 -2.57 -5.20
N SER A 138 2.67 -2.91 -5.90
CA SER A 138 2.69 -2.87 -7.36
C SER A 138 1.90 -4.00 -8.03
N HIS A 139 1.82 -5.18 -7.40
CA HIS A 139 1.09 -6.32 -7.96
C HIS A 139 0.64 -7.29 -6.85
N PRO A 140 -0.58 -7.84 -6.90
CA PRO A 140 -1.06 -8.80 -5.88
C PRO A 140 -0.13 -10.01 -5.68
N ALA A 141 0.45 -10.52 -6.77
CA ALA A 141 1.40 -11.63 -6.72
C ALA A 141 2.69 -11.31 -5.92
N SER A 142 3.05 -10.02 -5.78
CA SER A 142 4.23 -9.59 -4.99
C SER A 142 4.09 -9.92 -3.49
N ASN A 143 2.87 -10.19 -3.01
CA ASN A 143 2.55 -10.41 -1.60
C ASN A 143 2.12 -11.83 -1.27
N HIS A 144 2.08 -12.74 -2.25
CA HIS A 144 1.56 -14.10 -2.03
C HIS A 144 2.27 -14.83 -0.87
N PHE A 145 3.59 -14.66 -0.77
CA PHE A 145 4.39 -15.26 0.30
C PHE A 145 4.17 -14.63 1.69
N LEU A 146 3.64 -13.39 1.77
CA LEU A 146 3.27 -12.74 3.04
C LEU A 146 1.99 -13.34 3.62
N GLN A 147 1.04 -13.72 2.75
CA GLN A 147 -0.29 -14.19 3.16
C GLN A 147 -0.31 -15.68 3.48
N ALA A 148 0.26 -16.51 2.59
CA ALA A 148 0.19 -17.96 2.73
C ALA A 148 1.43 -18.57 3.38
N GLY A 149 2.62 -17.96 3.17
CA GLY A 149 3.89 -18.56 3.61
C GLY A 149 4.26 -19.88 2.91
N ASP A 150 3.37 -20.38 2.04
CA ASP A 150 3.55 -21.63 1.31
C ASP A 150 4.83 -21.61 0.48
N TYR A 151 5.45 -22.78 0.36
CA TYR A 151 6.68 -23.01 -0.40
C TYR A 151 7.89 -22.19 0.09
N THR A 152 7.82 -21.61 1.29
CA THR A 152 8.93 -20.87 1.92
C THR A 152 9.29 -21.53 3.24
N ARG A 153 10.56 -21.94 3.42
CA ARG A 153 11.01 -22.47 4.72
C ARG A 153 10.95 -21.36 5.76
N PHE A 154 10.67 -21.71 7.02
CA PHE A 154 10.60 -20.72 8.10
C PHE A 154 11.88 -19.85 8.21
N CYS A 155 13.06 -20.44 8.01
CA CYS A 155 14.32 -19.68 8.01
C CYS A 155 14.40 -18.64 6.88
N ASP A 156 13.90 -18.99 5.69
CA ASP A 156 13.88 -18.11 4.53
C ASP A 156 12.84 -16.99 4.74
N TRP A 157 11.68 -17.34 5.27
CA TRP A 157 10.63 -16.38 5.66
C TRP A 157 11.17 -15.34 6.65
N ASN A 158 11.73 -15.80 7.77
CA ASN A 158 12.28 -14.92 8.82
C ASN A 158 13.41 -14.03 8.31
N PHE A 159 14.24 -14.53 7.38
CA PHE A 159 15.31 -13.76 6.76
C PHE A 159 14.78 -12.71 5.77
N ILE A 160 13.91 -13.11 4.83
CA ILE A 160 13.44 -12.26 3.72
C ILE A 160 12.69 -11.04 4.24
N HIS A 161 11.82 -11.20 5.25
CA HIS A 161 11.08 -10.07 5.81
C HIS A 161 12.01 -9.07 6.48
N ARG A 162 13.00 -9.55 7.24
CA ARG A 162 13.99 -8.67 7.88
C ARG A 162 14.86 -7.95 6.86
N ALA A 163 15.25 -8.65 5.79
CA ALA A 163 16.04 -8.11 4.70
C ALA A 163 15.27 -7.00 3.95
N ARG A 164 13.99 -7.24 3.62
CA ARG A 164 13.15 -6.25 2.94
C ARG A 164 12.86 -5.03 3.81
N LEU A 165 12.58 -5.23 5.10
CA LEU A 165 12.27 -4.12 6.02
C LEU A 165 13.50 -3.31 6.48
N GLY A 166 14.72 -3.66 6.04
CA GLY A 166 15.92 -2.95 6.47
C GLY A 166 16.38 -3.26 7.90
N VAL A 167 15.81 -4.30 8.54
CA VAL A 167 16.01 -4.59 9.98
C VAL A 167 17.04 -5.70 10.24
N LEU A 168 17.81 -6.11 9.24
CA LEU A 168 18.96 -6.98 9.44
C LEU A 168 20.04 -6.27 10.27
N GLN A 169 20.65 -7.00 11.21
CA GLN A 169 21.74 -6.51 12.05
C GLN A 169 23.06 -6.45 11.25
N LEU A 170 23.16 -5.48 10.34
CA LEU A 170 24.39 -5.16 9.62
C LEU A 170 25.06 -3.95 10.26
N ASN A 171 26.38 -3.81 10.09
CA ASN A 171 27.12 -2.74 10.75
C ASN A 171 26.62 -1.34 10.37
N ALA A 172 26.23 -1.10 9.12
CA ALA A 172 25.77 0.21 8.67
C ALA A 172 24.28 0.51 8.94
N THR A 173 23.51 -0.47 9.45
CA THR A 173 22.06 -0.32 9.75
C THR A 173 21.76 -0.29 11.26
N ARG A 174 22.80 -0.32 12.11
CA ARG A 174 22.64 -0.18 13.56
C ARG A 174 22.20 1.25 13.88
N ARG A 175 21.10 1.37 14.65
CA ARG A 175 20.54 2.66 15.07
C ARG A 175 21.26 3.29 16.26
N PHE A 176 21.92 2.47 17.08
CA PHE A 176 22.53 2.90 18.33
C PHE A 176 23.99 2.44 18.42
N GLY A 177 24.83 3.32 18.96
CA GLY A 177 26.26 3.10 19.19
C GLY A 177 27.17 3.55 18.05
N ASN A 178 28.38 3.98 18.40
CA ASN A 178 29.39 4.46 17.47
C ASN A 178 30.36 3.32 17.09
N ARG A 179 29.86 2.30 16.38
CA ARG A 179 30.68 1.18 15.90
C ARG A 179 31.06 1.36 14.44
N ASP A 180 32.14 0.70 14.03
CA ASP A 180 32.61 0.71 12.65
C ASP A 180 31.51 0.23 11.68
N PRO A 181 31.07 1.06 10.72
CA PRO A 181 30.02 0.71 9.75
C PRO A 181 30.54 -0.20 8.63
N ARG A 182 31.84 -0.46 8.54
CA ARG A 182 32.46 -1.23 7.45
C ARG A 182 32.02 -2.69 7.43
N CYS A 183 32.07 -3.28 6.24
CA CYS A 183 31.74 -4.68 6.01
C CYS A 183 32.73 -5.62 6.72
N ARG A 184 32.18 -6.50 7.56
CA ARG A 184 32.92 -7.53 8.33
C ARG A 184 33.68 -8.54 7.45
N LYS A 185 33.30 -8.68 6.18
CA LYS A 185 33.87 -9.68 5.27
C LYS A 185 34.87 -9.10 4.27
N CYS A 186 34.60 -7.91 3.72
CA CYS A 186 35.44 -7.35 2.65
C CYS A 186 35.91 -5.91 2.92
N GLY A 187 35.64 -5.34 4.08
CA GLY A 187 36.09 -4.00 4.46
C GLY A 187 35.42 -2.83 3.73
N TYR A 188 34.41 -3.07 2.90
CA TYR A 188 33.67 -2.00 2.21
C TYR A 188 33.10 -0.97 3.19
N ALA A 189 33.07 0.31 2.79
CA ALA A 189 32.80 1.45 3.67
C ALA A 189 31.52 1.34 4.51
N ARG A 190 30.46 0.73 3.96
CA ARG A 190 29.17 0.54 4.66
C ARG A 190 28.61 -0.85 4.42
N GLU A 191 28.47 -1.64 5.47
CA GLU A 191 27.79 -2.94 5.45
C GLU A 191 26.27 -2.76 5.36
N THR A 192 25.75 -2.47 4.18
CA THR A 192 24.30 -2.34 3.92
C THR A 192 23.73 -3.65 3.34
N ILE A 193 22.40 -3.77 3.31
CA ILE A 193 21.72 -4.92 2.71
C ILE A 193 22.07 -5.07 1.22
N PRO A 194 22.01 -4.01 0.38
CA PRO A 194 22.48 -4.09 -1.01
C PRO A 194 23.92 -4.57 -1.11
N HIS A 195 24.80 -4.10 -0.22
CA HIS A 195 26.19 -4.55 -0.22
C HIS A 195 26.29 -6.06 0.05
N VAL A 196 25.74 -6.55 1.16
CA VAL A 196 25.88 -7.96 1.57
C VAL A 196 25.23 -8.91 0.57
N LEU A 197 24.06 -8.54 0.03
CA LEU A 197 23.33 -9.39 -0.90
C LEU A 197 23.88 -9.32 -2.32
N ASN A 198 24.25 -8.14 -2.81
CA ASN A 198 24.44 -7.89 -4.25
C ASN A 198 25.84 -7.41 -4.64
N HIS A 199 26.73 -7.05 -3.71
CA HIS A 199 28.03 -6.46 -4.08
C HIS A 199 29.24 -7.01 -3.30
N CYS A 200 29.01 -7.74 -2.21
CA CYS A 200 30.06 -8.28 -1.37
C CYS A 200 30.77 -9.43 -2.11
N LYS A 201 31.96 -9.17 -2.66
CA LYS A 201 32.75 -10.15 -3.43
C LYS A 201 32.96 -11.51 -2.75
N PRO A 202 33.16 -11.61 -1.41
CA PRO A 202 33.18 -12.90 -0.72
C PRO A 202 31.92 -13.75 -0.92
N HIS A 203 30.76 -13.12 -1.17
CA HIS A 203 29.49 -13.79 -1.46
C HIS A 203 29.25 -13.98 -2.97
N SER A 204 30.29 -13.79 -3.79
CA SER A 204 30.17 -13.79 -5.25
C SER A 204 29.89 -15.15 -5.91
N VAL A 205 29.81 -16.23 -5.15
CA VAL A 205 29.29 -17.49 -5.68
C VAL A 205 27.81 -17.60 -5.38
N ALA A 206 27.38 -17.16 -4.20
CA ALA A 206 26.00 -17.25 -3.75
C ALA A 206 25.05 -16.37 -4.59
N TRP A 207 25.45 -15.12 -4.89
CA TRP A 207 24.64 -14.23 -5.71
C TRP A 207 24.36 -14.77 -7.13
N ARG A 208 25.34 -15.45 -7.77
CA ARG A 208 25.27 -16.07 -9.10
C ARG A 208 24.35 -17.26 -9.05
N LYS A 209 24.55 -18.15 -8.08
CA LYS A 209 23.65 -19.30 -7.86
C LYS A 209 22.18 -18.88 -7.68
N ARG A 210 21.92 -17.78 -6.96
CA ARG A 210 20.56 -17.23 -6.81
C ARG A 210 20.02 -16.68 -8.12
N HIS A 211 20.83 -15.91 -8.86
CA HIS A 211 20.49 -15.38 -10.17
C HIS A 211 20.19 -16.52 -11.17
N ASP A 212 21.11 -17.47 -11.32
CA ASP A 212 20.97 -18.65 -12.18
C ASP A 212 19.72 -19.46 -11.81
N ALA A 213 19.41 -19.61 -10.52
CA ALA A 213 18.20 -20.33 -10.08
C ALA A 213 16.90 -19.64 -10.53
N ILE A 214 16.83 -18.30 -10.45
CA ILE A 214 15.68 -17.53 -10.92
C ILE A 214 15.60 -17.58 -12.45
N GLN A 215 16.73 -17.34 -13.13
CA GLN A 215 16.84 -17.42 -14.58
C GLN A 215 16.35 -18.79 -15.09
N ASN A 216 16.81 -19.88 -14.50
CA ASN A 216 16.40 -21.23 -14.87
C ASN A 216 14.91 -21.50 -14.65
N ARG A 217 14.29 -20.92 -13.60
CA ARG A 217 12.84 -21.03 -13.37
C ARG A 217 12.06 -20.32 -14.46
N VAL A 218 12.47 -19.10 -14.82
CA VAL A 218 11.84 -18.34 -15.90
C VAL A 218 11.96 -19.09 -17.23
N VAL A 219 13.15 -19.60 -17.56
CA VAL A 219 13.38 -20.39 -18.78
C VAL A 219 12.46 -21.61 -18.85
N ARG A 220 12.29 -22.34 -17.73
CA ARG A 220 11.40 -23.51 -17.67
C ARG A 220 9.92 -23.15 -17.76
N ALA A 221 9.54 -21.95 -17.29
CA ALA A 221 8.16 -21.49 -17.32
C ALA A 221 7.73 -21.00 -18.71
N ILE A 222 8.66 -20.61 -19.57
CA ILE A 222 8.36 -20.16 -20.94
C ILE A 222 7.98 -21.37 -21.81
N PRO A 223 6.75 -21.44 -22.32
CA PRO A 223 6.34 -22.55 -23.18
C PRO A 223 7.10 -22.54 -24.52
N PRO A 224 7.45 -23.71 -25.09
CA PRO A 224 8.09 -23.82 -26.41
C PRO A 224 7.26 -23.26 -27.58
N THR A 225 5.96 -23.03 -27.35
CA THR A 225 5.03 -22.40 -28.30
C THR A 225 5.26 -20.90 -28.40
N VAL A 226 5.74 -20.25 -27.34
CA VAL A 226 5.98 -18.80 -27.30
C VAL A 226 7.20 -18.43 -28.15
N GLY A 227 8.26 -19.25 -28.12
CA GLY A 227 9.47 -18.94 -28.87
C GLY A 227 10.70 -19.73 -28.47
N SER A 228 11.84 -19.35 -29.04
CA SER A 228 13.16 -19.87 -28.65
C SER A 228 13.81 -18.95 -27.61
N VAL A 229 14.32 -19.52 -26.53
CA VAL A 229 15.02 -18.80 -25.45
C VAL A 229 16.52 -18.98 -25.60
N THR A 230 17.28 -17.88 -25.52
CA THR A 230 18.74 -17.91 -25.33
C THR A 230 19.12 -17.25 -24.02
N VAL A 231 20.16 -17.77 -23.38
CA VAL A 231 20.57 -17.43 -22.01
C VAL A 231 22.03 -17.00 -22.01
N ASN A 232 22.36 -15.88 -21.35
CA ASN A 232 23.73 -15.39 -21.17
C ASN A 232 24.56 -15.35 -22.46
N LYS A 233 23.94 -14.98 -23.59
CA LYS A 233 24.58 -14.91 -24.90
C LYS A 233 24.44 -13.52 -25.50
N LYS A 234 25.50 -13.05 -26.16
CA LYS A 234 25.44 -11.81 -26.95
C LYS A 234 24.35 -11.95 -28.01
N PHE A 235 23.51 -10.93 -28.10
CA PHE A 235 22.50 -10.87 -29.14
C PHE A 235 23.11 -10.27 -30.41
N PRO A 236 23.03 -10.95 -31.57
CA PRO A 236 23.60 -10.47 -32.81
C PRO A 236 22.86 -9.21 -33.29
N GLY A 237 23.60 -8.22 -33.80
CA GLY A 237 23.03 -7.00 -34.36
C GLY A 237 22.85 -5.83 -33.38
N ILE A 238 23.19 -6.00 -32.09
CA ILE A 238 23.20 -4.89 -31.13
C ILE A 238 24.66 -4.51 -30.80
N SER A 239 24.95 -3.20 -30.84
CA SER A 239 26.29 -2.62 -30.64
C SER A 239 26.76 -2.60 -29.18
N THR A 240 25.95 -3.07 -28.22
CA THR A 240 26.34 -3.05 -26.79
C THR A 240 27.34 -4.16 -26.45
N THR A 241 28.23 -3.87 -25.52
CA THR A 241 29.14 -4.86 -24.92
C THR A 241 28.48 -5.70 -23.83
N LEU A 242 27.27 -5.34 -23.38
CA LEU A 242 26.50 -6.04 -22.36
C LEU A 242 25.93 -7.35 -22.90
N ILE A 243 25.94 -8.37 -22.04
CA ILE A 243 25.37 -9.69 -22.33
C ILE A 243 24.01 -9.75 -21.64
N PRO A 244 22.89 -9.90 -22.37
CA PRO A 244 21.59 -10.06 -21.75
C PRO A 244 21.49 -11.39 -21.02
N ASP A 245 20.78 -11.38 -19.90
CA ASP A 245 20.54 -12.59 -19.11
C ASP A 245 19.63 -13.56 -19.87
N LEU A 246 18.56 -13.04 -20.48
CA LEU A 246 17.58 -13.83 -21.24
C LEU A 246 17.13 -13.08 -22.49
N VAL A 247 17.08 -13.79 -23.62
CA VAL A 247 16.47 -13.32 -24.85
C VAL A 247 15.41 -14.31 -25.28
N LEU A 248 14.19 -13.81 -25.52
CA LEU A 248 13.08 -14.57 -26.06
C LEU A 248 12.81 -14.12 -27.49
N ARG A 249 12.88 -15.06 -28.44
CA ARG A 249 12.55 -14.82 -29.84
C ARG A 249 11.25 -15.52 -30.19
N LYS A 250 10.24 -14.72 -30.54
CA LYS A 250 8.91 -15.21 -30.91
C LYS A 250 8.98 -16.04 -32.19
N LYS A 251 8.11 -17.05 -32.32
CA LYS A 251 8.09 -17.97 -33.47
C LYS A 251 7.51 -17.35 -34.75
N SER A 252 6.67 -16.31 -34.65
CA SER A 252 5.87 -15.80 -35.78
C SER A 252 6.40 -14.52 -36.45
N ASP A 253 7.44 -13.89 -35.93
CA ASP A 253 7.97 -12.64 -36.49
C ASP A 253 9.49 -12.69 -36.38
N PHE A 254 10.20 -12.70 -37.51
CA PHE A 254 11.67 -12.59 -37.54
C PHE A 254 12.16 -11.22 -37.02
N ASP A 255 11.27 -10.28 -36.72
CA ASP A 255 11.58 -8.87 -36.41
C ASP A 255 11.19 -8.37 -35.00
N SER A 256 10.62 -9.20 -34.11
CA SER A 256 10.32 -8.77 -32.72
C SER A 256 11.09 -9.58 -31.67
N CYS A 257 12.04 -8.93 -31.00
CA CYS A 257 12.85 -9.50 -29.91
C CYS A 257 12.63 -8.72 -28.62
N TYR A 258 12.40 -9.43 -27.52
CA TYR A 258 12.31 -8.84 -26.19
C TYR A 258 13.54 -9.24 -25.38
N SER A 259 14.23 -8.23 -24.81
CA SER A 259 15.40 -8.41 -23.96
C SER A 259 15.09 -7.98 -22.52
N LEU A 260 15.41 -8.84 -21.56
CA LEU A 260 15.36 -8.52 -20.14
C LEU A 260 16.78 -8.22 -19.64
N PHE A 261 16.97 -7.01 -19.11
CA PHE A 261 18.21 -6.60 -18.45
C PHE A 261 17.97 -6.54 -16.94
N TYR A 262 18.86 -7.17 -16.17
CA TYR A 262 18.91 -6.98 -14.74
C TYR A 262 19.86 -5.82 -14.41
N ASP A 263 19.33 -4.67 -14.02
CA ASP A 263 20.11 -3.60 -13.40
C ASP A 263 19.98 -3.69 -11.87
N SER A 264 21.12 -3.82 -11.18
CA SER A 264 21.15 -3.82 -9.72
C SER A 264 20.77 -2.47 -9.08
N SER A 265 20.71 -1.38 -9.88
CA SER A 265 20.37 -0.03 -9.44
C SER A 265 18.89 0.35 -9.67
N THR A 266 18.18 -0.37 -10.54
CA THR A 266 16.75 -0.17 -10.81
C THR A 266 16.05 -1.52 -10.94
N PHE A 267 15.03 -1.78 -10.12
CA PHE A 267 14.21 -2.99 -10.24
C PHE A 267 13.46 -2.96 -11.59
N GLY A 268 14.01 -3.67 -12.59
CA GLY A 268 13.33 -4.12 -13.80
C GLY A 268 12.87 -3.03 -14.76
N ALA A 269 13.73 -2.60 -15.68
CA ALA A 269 13.31 -1.92 -16.89
C ALA A 269 13.21 -2.92 -18.05
N VAL A 270 12.01 -3.06 -18.63
CA VAL A 270 11.82 -3.69 -19.95
C VAL A 270 12.08 -2.59 -20.98
N VAL A 271 13.13 -2.73 -21.78
CA VAL A 271 13.40 -1.81 -22.89
C VAL A 271 12.99 -2.49 -24.19
N PRO A 272 11.97 -2.00 -24.91
CA PRO A 272 11.68 -2.47 -26.26
C PRO A 272 12.75 -1.95 -27.21
N SER A 273 13.40 -2.83 -27.97
CA SER A 273 14.27 -2.45 -29.08
C SER A 273 13.66 -2.92 -30.40
N GLY A 274 12.89 -2.03 -31.03
CA GLY A 274 12.30 -2.15 -32.37
C GLY A 274 11.57 -0.86 -32.77
N PRO A 275 11.42 -0.55 -34.07
CA PRO A 275 10.82 0.71 -34.53
C PRO A 275 9.36 0.79 -34.06
N SER A 276 9.02 1.93 -33.46
CA SER A 276 7.70 2.30 -32.95
C SER A 276 6.56 1.88 -33.89
N SER A 277 5.81 0.84 -33.52
CA SER A 277 4.35 0.74 -33.72
C SER A 277 3.84 -0.66 -33.34
N ALA A 278 3.59 -0.86 -32.05
CA ALA A 278 2.53 -1.74 -31.52
C ALA A 278 2.80 -1.96 -30.03
N SER A 279 1.85 -1.55 -29.18
CA SER A 279 1.78 -2.05 -27.81
C SER A 279 1.21 -3.46 -27.83
N PRO A 280 1.85 -4.46 -27.21
CA PRO A 280 1.13 -5.64 -26.77
C PRO A 280 1.13 -5.70 -25.24
N ASP A 281 -0.10 -5.65 -24.74
CA ASP A 281 -0.53 -6.11 -23.43
C ASP A 281 -0.02 -7.54 -23.19
N LEU A 282 0.89 -7.72 -22.22
CA LEU A 282 1.43 -9.04 -21.86
C LEU A 282 1.24 -9.25 -20.36
N SER A 283 0.00 -9.57 -20.01
CA SER A 283 -0.40 -10.11 -18.72
C SER A 283 0.17 -11.51 -18.52
N LEU A 284 1.36 -11.59 -17.94
CA LEU A 284 1.90 -12.84 -17.40
C LEU A 284 1.14 -13.20 -16.11
N ARG A 285 0.04 -13.93 -16.26
CA ARG A 285 -0.59 -14.68 -15.16
C ARG A 285 0.33 -15.84 -14.79
N ILE A 286 1.15 -15.65 -13.76
CA ILE A 286 1.82 -16.75 -13.07
C ILE A 286 0.81 -17.31 -12.06
N SER A 287 0.45 -18.58 -12.24
CA SER A 287 -0.34 -19.38 -11.29
C SER A 287 0.58 -20.00 -10.24
#